data_AF-A0A1G6VKG6-F1
#
_entry.id   AF-A0A1G6VKG6-F1
#
_cell.length_a   1.000
_cell.length_b   1.000
_cell.length_c   1.000
_cell.angle_alpha   90.00
_cell.angle_beta   90.00
_cell.angle_gamma   90.00
#
_symmetry.space_group_name_H-M   'P 1'
#
loop_
_entity.id
_entity.type
_entity.pdbx_description
1 polymer ?
#
loop_
_entity_poly.entity_id
_entity_poly.type
_entity_poly.pdbx_seq_one_letter_code
_entity_poly.pdbx_strand_id
1 'polypeptide(L)'
;MCAWAVAVVRRLRRIQASLSASRRLLEVELNRRYELVDALVVAARRADAPSAALAPLAGARSLALGFREQQLTLGEQAGSENALSVALHRVLLEVAEDPAVKNDWSVQRPALEVRNTEQRLVGAARVYNGTATALNTLVRGLPAGPVARAFGGRPVPLFEATAAELHVSAPTAAPANS
;
A
#
# COMPACT_ATOMS: atom_id res chain seq x y z
N MET A 1 -5.14 -31.07 -26.24
CA MET A 1 -4.90 -29.65 -26.58
C MET A 1 -6.03 -28.74 -26.11
N CYS A 2 -7.27 -28.91 -26.57
CA CYS A 2 -8.40 -28.02 -26.20
C CYS A 2 -8.73 -27.99 -24.69
N ALA A 3 -8.74 -29.16 -24.03
CA ALA A 3 -8.99 -29.22 -22.59
C ALA A 3 -7.93 -28.45 -21.75
N TRP A 4 -6.67 -28.50 -22.16
CA TRP A 4 -5.59 -27.75 -21.53
C TRP A 4 -5.76 -26.24 -21.74
N ALA A 5 -6.08 -25.81 -22.97
CA ALA A 5 -6.35 -24.39 -23.26
C ALA A 5 -7.53 -23.86 -22.42
N VAL A 6 -8.62 -24.63 -22.30
CA VAL A 6 -9.75 -24.29 -21.43
C VAL A 6 -9.31 -24.17 -19.96
N ALA A 7 -8.43 -25.06 -19.48
CA ALA A 7 -7.89 -24.98 -18.13
C ALA A 7 -7.05 -23.70 -17.91
N VAL A 8 -6.23 -23.29 -18.89
CA VAL A 8 -5.45 -22.04 -18.86
C VAL A 8 -6.38 -20.83 -18.80
N VAL A 9 -7.41 -20.77 -19.65
CA VAL A 9 -8.36 -19.65 -19.67
C VAL A 9 -9.16 -19.56 -18.36
N ARG A 10 -9.60 -20.70 -17.79
CA ARG A 10 -10.25 -20.73 -16.47
C ARG A 10 -9.32 -20.25 -15.36
N ARG A 11 -8.03 -20.59 -15.42
CA ARG A 11 -7.02 -20.08 -14.48
C ARG A 11 -6.84 -18.57 -14.63
N LEU A 12 -6.71 -18.07 -15.87
CA LEU A 12 -6.58 -16.65 -16.17
C LEU A 12 -7.75 -15.85 -15.58
N ARG A 13 -9.00 -16.24 -15.87
CA ARG A 13 -10.19 -15.54 -15.36
C ARG A 13 -10.25 -15.51 -13.83
N ARG A 14 -9.87 -16.61 -13.17
CA ARG A 14 -9.80 -16.67 -11.70
C ARG A 14 -8.75 -15.70 -11.14
N ILE A 15 -7.57 -15.63 -11.76
CA ILE A 15 -6.52 -14.70 -11.34
C ILE A 15 -6.97 -13.25 -11.58
N GLN A 16 -7.59 -12.94 -12.71
CA GLN A 16 -8.12 -11.59 -12.99
C GLN A 16 -9.21 -11.17 -12.01
N ALA A 17 -10.13 -12.08 -11.65
CA ALA A 17 -11.14 -11.81 -10.64
C ALA A 17 -10.49 -11.52 -9.27
N SER A 18 -9.52 -12.34 -8.86
CA SER A 18 -8.75 -12.15 -7.62
C SER A 18 -7.97 -10.83 -7.61
N LEU A 19 -7.31 -10.48 -8.73
CA LEU A 19 -6.61 -9.20 -8.91
C LEU A 19 -7.57 -8.01 -8.78
N SER A 20 -8.78 -8.12 -9.36
CA SER A 20 -9.79 -7.06 -9.24
C SER A 20 -10.30 -6.88 -7.80
N ALA A 21 -10.33 -7.97 -7.03
CA ALA A 21 -10.75 -7.93 -5.63
C ALA A 21 -9.64 -7.37 -4.73
N SER A 22 -8.40 -7.82 -4.92
CA SER A 22 -7.23 -7.32 -4.17
C SER A 22 -6.95 -5.85 -4.45
N ARG A 23 -7.11 -5.40 -5.70
CA ARG A 23 -7.03 -3.99 -6.07
C ARG A 23 -8.08 -3.15 -5.34
N ARG A 24 -9.34 -3.59 -5.33
CA ARG A 24 -10.42 -2.88 -4.62
C ARG A 24 -10.17 -2.81 -3.12
N LEU A 25 -9.66 -3.89 -2.51
CA LEU A 25 -9.28 -3.88 -1.10
C LEU A 25 -8.22 -2.81 -0.81
N LEU A 26 -7.18 -2.74 -1.64
CA LEU A 26 -6.13 -1.73 -1.50
C LEU A 26 -6.68 -0.31 -1.66
N GLU A 27 -7.49 -0.07 -2.69
CA GLU A 27 -8.09 1.25 -2.95
C GLU A 27 -8.99 1.75 -1.80
N VAL A 28 -9.72 0.84 -1.15
CA VAL A 28 -10.56 1.16 0.03
C VAL A 28 -9.69 1.62 1.21
N GLU A 29 -8.61 0.90 1.52
CA GLU A 29 -7.72 1.27 2.62
C GLU A 29 -6.94 2.56 2.33
N LEU A 30 -6.53 2.80 1.07
CA LEU A 30 -5.95 4.07 0.64
C LEU A 30 -6.93 5.24 0.89
N ASN A 31 -8.19 5.07 0.48
CA ASN A 31 -9.19 6.11 0.70
C ASN A 31 -9.44 6.38 2.19
N ARG A 32 -9.56 5.30 2.99
CA ARG A 32 -9.72 5.41 4.44
C ARG A 32 -8.57 6.15 5.07
N ARG A 33 -7.34 5.92 4.62
CA ARG A 33 -6.16 6.64 5.10
C ARG A 33 -6.26 8.14 4.84
N TYR A 34 -6.67 8.58 3.65
CA TYR A 34 -6.75 10.02 3.38
C TYR A 34 -7.79 10.71 4.26
N GLU A 35 -8.93 10.08 4.53
CA GLU A 35 -9.96 10.61 5.42
C GLU A 35 -9.44 10.71 6.87
N LEU A 36 -8.78 9.66 7.35
CA LEU A 36 -8.25 9.61 8.71
C LEU A 36 -7.06 10.55 8.92
N VAL A 37 -6.19 10.72 7.92
CA VAL A 37 -5.09 11.69 7.97
C VAL A 37 -5.63 13.11 8.07
N ASP A 38 -6.70 13.44 7.35
CA ASP A 38 -7.36 14.74 7.46
C ASP A 38 -7.92 14.97 8.86
N ALA A 39 -8.64 13.98 9.38
CA ALA A 39 -9.18 14.03 10.74
C ALA A 39 -8.08 14.18 11.80
N LEU A 40 -6.96 13.48 11.63
CA LEU A 40 -5.79 13.59 12.51
C LEU A 40 -5.19 15.01 12.47
N VAL A 41 -4.98 15.58 11.28
CA VAL A 41 -4.42 16.93 11.13
C VAL A 41 -5.36 17.98 11.75
N VAL A 42 -6.67 17.86 11.52
CA VAL A 42 -7.66 18.77 12.11
C VAL A 42 -7.70 18.65 13.63
N ALA A 43 -7.66 17.43 14.17
CA ALA A 43 -7.63 17.20 15.61
C ALA A 43 -6.35 17.76 16.25
N ALA A 44 -5.18 17.43 15.68
CA ALA A 44 -3.89 17.91 16.17
C ALA A 44 -3.81 19.44 16.16
N ARG A 45 -4.35 20.11 15.13
CA ARG A 45 -4.43 21.58 15.08
C ARG A 45 -5.31 22.17 16.18
N ARG A 46 -6.42 21.51 16.54
CA ARG A 46 -7.29 21.96 17.63
C ARG A 46 -6.66 21.79 19.01
N ALA A 47 -5.73 20.86 19.14
CA ALA A 47 -4.94 20.62 20.33
C ALA A 47 -3.60 21.39 20.31
N ASP A 48 -3.52 22.47 19.52
CA ASP A 48 -2.37 23.37 19.42
C ASP A 48 -1.04 22.72 19.00
N ALA A 49 -1.08 21.58 18.30
CA ALA A 49 0.12 20.94 17.78
C ALA A 49 0.88 21.86 16.79
N PRO A 50 2.22 21.84 16.78
CA PRO A 50 3.02 22.71 15.92
C PRO A 50 2.70 22.53 14.43
N SER A 51 2.39 23.63 13.73
CA SER A 51 2.11 23.60 12.29
C SER A 51 3.29 23.05 11.48
N ALA A 52 4.53 23.28 11.93
CA ALA A 52 5.74 22.74 11.32
C ALA A 52 5.78 21.21 11.36
N ALA A 53 5.21 20.57 12.39
CA ALA A 53 5.13 19.12 12.49
C ALA A 53 4.06 18.53 11.55
N LEU A 54 2.95 19.25 11.33
CA LEU A 54 1.81 18.78 10.52
C LEU A 54 1.93 19.11 9.02
N ALA A 55 2.68 20.15 8.65
CA ALA A 55 2.80 20.60 7.26
C ALA A 55 3.31 19.51 6.29
N PRO A 56 4.34 18.71 6.62
CA PRO A 56 4.80 17.63 5.75
C PRO A 56 3.72 16.58 5.48
N LEU A 57 2.91 16.23 6.50
CA LEU A 57 1.83 15.26 6.38
C LEU A 57 0.70 15.79 5.48
N ALA A 58 0.30 17.05 5.66
CA ALA A 58 -0.70 17.69 4.82
C ALA A 58 -0.24 17.76 3.34
N GLY A 59 1.02 18.13 3.12
CA GLY A 59 1.64 18.14 1.79
C GLY A 59 1.67 16.75 1.15
N ALA A 60 2.16 15.74 1.87
CA ALA A 60 2.21 14.37 1.37
C ALA A 60 0.81 13.81 1.04
N ARG A 61 -0.21 14.12 1.84
CA ARG A 61 -1.61 13.75 1.55
C ARG A 61 -2.10 14.42 0.26
N SER A 62 -1.84 15.71 0.09
CA SER A 62 -2.26 16.44 -1.12
C SER A 62 -1.62 15.88 -2.39
N LEU A 63 -0.32 15.52 -2.32
CA LEU A 63 0.37 14.85 -3.42
C LEU A 63 -0.26 13.50 -3.74
N ALA A 64 -0.44 12.63 -2.74
CA ALA A 64 -1.04 11.31 -2.93
C ALA A 64 -2.45 11.39 -3.56
N LEU A 65 -3.30 12.31 -3.06
CA LEU A 65 -4.62 12.56 -3.63
C LEU A 65 -4.56 13.04 -5.08
N GLY A 66 -3.64 13.96 -5.41
CA GLY A 66 -3.46 14.45 -6.77
C GLY A 66 -3.07 13.35 -7.77
N PHE A 67 -2.17 12.44 -7.37
CA PHE A 67 -1.79 11.28 -8.19
C PHE A 67 -2.97 10.32 -8.41
N ARG A 68 -3.80 10.13 -7.39
CA ARG A 68 -5.00 9.30 -7.49
C ARG A 68 -6.06 9.90 -8.43
N GLU A 69 -6.29 11.21 -8.34
CA GLU A 69 -7.25 11.93 -9.18
C GLU A 69 -6.89 11.89 -10.68
N GLN A 70 -5.59 11.81 -10.99
CA GLN A 70 -5.08 11.62 -12.35
C GLN A 70 -5.32 10.21 -12.92
N GLN A 71 -5.98 9.31 -12.16
CA GLN A 71 -6.28 7.93 -12.57
C GLN A 71 -5.04 7.13 -12.98
N LEU A 72 -3.89 7.47 -12.40
CA LEU A 72 -2.62 6.78 -12.63
C LEU A 72 -2.71 5.32 -12.18
N THR A 73 -1.84 4.48 -12.71
CA THR A 73 -1.73 3.10 -12.27
C THR A 73 -1.25 3.03 -10.81
N LEU A 74 -1.56 1.92 -10.13
CA LEU A 74 -1.11 1.71 -8.75
C LEU A 74 0.43 1.79 -8.62
N GLY A 75 1.17 1.36 -9.65
CA GLY A 75 2.63 1.49 -9.66
C GLY A 75 3.11 2.95 -9.67
N GLU A 76 2.42 3.82 -10.40
CA GLU A 76 2.75 5.26 -10.46
C GLU A 76 2.34 5.99 -9.18
N GLN A 77 1.26 5.57 -8.52
CA GLN A 77 0.82 6.13 -7.24
C GLN A 77 1.77 5.77 -6.10
N ALA A 78 2.45 4.61 -6.17
CA ALA A 78 3.23 4.04 -5.07
C ALA A 78 4.26 5.01 -4.46
N GLY A 79 4.96 5.80 -5.29
CA GLY A 79 5.93 6.77 -4.78
C GLY A 79 5.31 7.81 -3.83
N SER A 80 4.15 8.34 -4.21
CA SER A 80 3.41 9.32 -3.40
C SER A 80 2.83 8.69 -2.13
N GLU A 81 2.34 7.44 -2.22
CA GLU A 81 1.81 6.72 -1.06
C GLU A 81 2.89 6.38 -0.02
N ASN A 82 4.11 6.10 -0.47
CA ASN A 82 5.26 5.88 0.42
C ASN A 82 5.69 7.17 1.13
N ALA A 83 5.73 8.30 0.41
CA ALA A 83 5.99 9.61 1.01
C ALA A 83 4.95 9.95 2.10
N LEU A 84 3.67 9.64 1.86
CA LEU A 84 2.61 9.77 2.85
C LEU A 84 2.83 8.87 4.07
N SER A 85 3.17 7.58 3.88
CA SER A 85 3.49 6.68 4.99
C SER A 85 4.65 7.21 5.85
N VAL A 86 5.72 7.73 5.23
CA VAL A 86 6.87 8.29 5.96
C VAL A 86 6.48 9.53 6.77
N ALA A 87 5.76 10.48 6.15
CA ALA A 87 5.31 11.69 6.84
C ALA A 87 4.37 11.35 8.02
N LEU A 88 3.52 10.36 7.82
CA LEU A 88 2.59 9.88 8.83
C LEU A 88 3.31 9.25 10.03
N HIS A 89 4.32 8.40 9.80
CA HIS A 89 5.11 7.82 10.89
C HIS A 89 5.77 8.90 11.76
N ARG A 90 6.27 9.98 11.14
CA ARG A 90 6.85 11.12 11.87
C ARG A 90 5.82 11.82 12.75
N VAL A 91 4.63 12.12 12.21
CA VAL A 91 3.55 12.76 12.99
C VAL A 91 3.06 11.85 14.11
N LEU A 92 2.96 10.54 13.87
CA LEU A 92 2.55 9.58 14.90
C LEU A 92 3.57 9.41 16.03
N LEU A 93 4.85 9.72 15.78
CA LEU A 93 5.88 9.81 16.80
C LEU A 93 5.74 11.11 17.59
N GLU A 94 5.63 12.24 16.89
CA GLU A 94 5.42 13.56 17.50
C GLU A 94 4.21 13.56 18.45
N VAL A 95 3.06 13.07 17.99
CA VAL A 95 1.81 12.98 18.78
C VAL A 95 1.96 12.07 20.00
N ALA A 96 2.90 11.12 19.98
CA ALA A 96 3.17 10.23 21.12
C ALA A 96 4.16 10.84 22.12
N GLU A 97 4.95 11.83 21.73
CA GLU A 97 5.97 12.49 22.54
C GLU A 97 5.48 13.84 23.09
N ASP A 98 4.69 14.59 22.33
CA ASP A 98 4.21 15.93 22.68
C ASP A 98 3.19 15.89 23.84
N PRO A 99 3.55 16.44 25.03
CA PRO A 99 2.67 16.46 26.20
C PRO A 99 1.33 17.16 25.99
N ALA A 100 1.24 18.10 25.05
CA ALA A 100 0.01 18.84 24.77
C ALA A 100 -1.07 17.95 24.14
N VAL A 101 -0.67 17.00 23.28
CA VAL A 101 -1.59 16.16 22.50
C VAL A 101 -1.58 14.68 22.87
N LYS A 102 -0.56 14.22 23.60
CA LYS A 102 -0.40 12.81 23.98
C LYS A 102 -1.58 12.26 24.79
N ASN A 103 -2.21 13.10 25.60
CA ASN A 103 -3.35 12.72 26.44
C ASN A 103 -4.70 13.16 25.85
N ASP A 104 -4.71 13.84 24.70
CA ASP A 104 -5.94 14.29 24.06
C ASP A 104 -6.56 13.15 23.24
N TRP A 105 -7.69 12.62 23.72
CA TRP A 105 -8.42 11.55 23.05
C TRP A 105 -8.89 11.91 21.64
N SER A 106 -9.15 13.20 21.37
CA SER A 106 -9.55 13.68 20.04
C SER A 106 -8.44 13.50 19.00
N VAL A 107 -7.17 13.47 19.43
CA VAL A 107 -5.98 13.23 18.60
C VAL A 107 -5.56 11.75 18.63
N GLN A 108 -5.57 11.12 19.80
CA GLN A 108 -5.14 9.72 19.95
C GLN A 108 -6.02 8.75 19.18
N ARG A 109 -7.34 8.99 19.15
CA ARG A 109 -8.27 8.14 18.42
C ARG A 109 -7.95 8.08 16.91
N PRO A 110 -7.91 9.20 16.15
CA PRO A 110 -7.55 9.13 14.74
C PRO A 110 -6.12 8.63 14.53
N ALA A 111 -5.16 8.95 15.41
CA ALA A 111 -3.81 8.40 15.33
C ALA A 111 -3.77 6.86 15.38
N LEU A 112 -4.56 6.25 16.27
CA LEU A 112 -4.71 4.79 16.36
C LEU A 112 -5.42 4.21 15.13
N GLU A 113 -6.52 4.84 14.67
CA GLU A 113 -7.24 4.39 13.47
C GLU A 113 -6.33 4.43 12.22
N VAL A 114 -5.47 5.44 12.12
CA VAL A 114 -4.49 5.54 11.04
C VAL A 114 -3.44 4.43 11.14
N ARG A 115 -2.87 4.16 12.33
CA ARG A 115 -1.92 3.04 12.52
C ARG A 115 -2.51 1.69 12.11
N ASN A 116 -3.76 1.43 12.47
CA ASN A 116 -4.46 0.22 12.08
C ASN A 116 -4.67 0.15 10.55
N THR A 117 -4.98 1.29 9.94
CA THR A 117 -5.11 1.40 8.48
C THR A 117 -3.78 1.16 7.77
N GLU A 118 -2.64 1.66 8.27
CA GLU A 118 -1.31 1.37 7.71
C GLU A 118 -1.00 -0.14 7.72
N GLN A 119 -1.31 -0.83 8.82
CA GLN A 119 -1.12 -2.28 8.90
C GLN A 119 -1.98 -3.05 7.89
N ARG A 120 -3.26 -2.65 7.74
CA ARG A 120 -4.15 -3.23 6.73
C ARG A 120 -3.68 -2.92 5.31
N LEU A 121 -3.17 -1.72 5.06
CA LEU A 121 -2.61 -1.31 3.78
C LEU A 121 -1.42 -2.20 3.38
N VAL A 122 -0.51 -2.48 4.32
CA VAL A 122 0.61 -3.41 4.09
C VAL A 122 0.10 -4.80 3.71
N GLY A 123 -0.92 -5.30 4.40
CA GLY A 123 -1.56 -6.57 4.06
C GLY A 123 -2.20 -6.56 2.67
N ALA A 124 -2.99 -5.53 2.36
CA ALA A 124 -3.66 -5.37 1.08
C ALA A 124 -2.67 -5.27 -0.10
N ALA A 125 -1.58 -4.52 0.09
CA ALA A 125 -0.49 -4.39 -0.88
C ALA A 125 0.17 -5.74 -1.17
N ARG A 126 0.47 -6.55 -0.14
CA ARG A 126 1.01 -7.91 -0.32
C ARG A 126 0.06 -8.80 -1.11
N VAL A 127 -1.24 -8.77 -0.79
CA VAL A 127 -2.25 -9.56 -1.51
C VAL A 127 -2.33 -9.11 -2.98
N TYR A 128 -2.36 -7.80 -3.24
CA TYR A 128 -2.35 -7.25 -4.60
C TYR A 128 -1.09 -7.70 -5.35
N ASN A 129 0.10 -7.47 -4.79
CA ASN A 129 1.38 -7.81 -5.42
C ASN A 129 1.50 -9.32 -5.69
N GLY A 130 1.03 -10.17 -4.78
CA GLY A 130 0.97 -11.62 -4.99
C GLY A 130 0.07 -12.00 -6.18
N THR A 131 -1.13 -11.42 -6.26
CA THR A 131 -2.06 -11.68 -7.38
C THR A 131 -1.55 -11.12 -8.71
N ALA A 132 -0.96 -9.93 -8.69
CA ALA A 132 -0.33 -9.30 -9.85
C ALA A 132 0.86 -10.11 -10.36
N THR A 133 1.70 -10.60 -9.45
CA THR A 133 2.82 -11.51 -9.77
C THR A 133 2.31 -12.81 -10.38
N ALA A 134 1.27 -13.42 -9.81
CA ALA A 134 0.68 -14.64 -10.37
C ALA A 134 0.14 -14.43 -11.81
N LEU A 135 -0.47 -13.27 -12.08
CA LEU A 135 -0.91 -12.91 -13.43
C LEU A 135 0.29 -12.72 -14.37
N ASN A 136 1.28 -11.95 -13.95
CA ASN A 136 2.49 -11.65 -14.72
C ASN A 136 3.24 -12.94 -15.08
N THR A 137 3.39 -13.86 -14.12
CA THR A 137 4.01 -15.17 -14.32
C THR A 137 3.22 -16.04 -15.30
N LEU A 138 1.88 -16.06 -15.21
CA LEU A 138 1.04 -16.82 -16.15
C LEU A 138 1.16 -16.28 -17.58
N VAL A 139 1.19 -14.95 -17.73
CA VAL A 139 1.24 -14.27 -19.03
C VAL A 139 2.61 -14.40 -19.71
N ARG A 140 3.70 -14.39 -18.92
CA ARG A 140 5.08 -14.49 -19.40
C ARG A 140 5.56 -15.94 -19.55
N GLY A 141 5.06 -16.86 -18.73
CA GLY A 141 5.53 -18.24 -18.69
C GLY A 141 5.09 -19.09 -19.88
N LEU A 142 5.89 -20.09 -20.26
CA LEU A 142 5.53 -21.10 -21.26
C LEU A 142 5.07 -22.40 -20.59
N PRO A 143 4.16 -23.17 -21.20
CA PRO A 143 3.48 -22.92 -22.49
C PRO A 143 2.21 -22.05 -22.39
N ALA A 144 1.78 -21.66 -21.19
CA ALA A 144 0.50 -20.98 -20.97
C ALA A 144 0.42 -19.53 -21.50
N GLY A 145 1.55 -18.83 -21.62
CA GLY A 145 1.62 -17.40 -21.94
C GLY A 145 0.99 -16.98 -23.26
N PRO A 146 1.26 -17.65 -24.40
CA PRO A 146 0.59 -17.36 -25.67
C PRO A 146 -0.94 -17.48 -25.57
N VAL A 147 -1.44 -18.54 -24.94
CA VAL A 147 -2.89 -18.73 -24.72
C VAL A 147 -3.41 -17.64 -23.78
N ALA A 148 -2.74 -17.36 -22.66
CA ALA A 148 -3.15 -16.32 -21.73
C ALA A 148 -3.25 -14.95 -22.41
N ARG A 149 -2.27 -14.57 -23.24
CA ARG A 149 -2.27 -13.32 -24.00
C ARG A 149 -3.39 -13.26 -25.04
N ALA A 150 -3.62 -14.34 -25.78
CA ALA A 150 -4.70 -14.43 -26.77
C ALA A 150 -6.09 -14.23 -26.14
N PHE A 151 -6.26 -14.59 -24.86
CA PHE A 151 -7.51 -14.43 -24.11
C PHE A 151 -7.51 -13.22 -23.15
N GLY A 152 -6.69 -12.19 -23.43
CA GLY A 152 -6.74 -10.91 -22.72
C GLY A 152 -5.88 -10.80 -21.47
N GLY A 153 -5.02 -11.78 -21.20
CA GLY A 153 -4.00 -11.69 -20.16
C GLY A 153 -2.94 -10.65 -20.51
N ARG A 154 -2.83 -9.61 -19.69
CA ARG A 154 -1.83 -8.55 -19.82
C ARG A 154 -1.05 -8.44 -18.51
N PRO A 155 0.27 -8.18 -18.56
CA PRO A 155 1.02 -7.87 -17.36
C PRO A 155 0.48 -6.60 -16.71
N VAL A 156 0.52 -6.56 -15.38
CA VAL A 156 0.08 -5.42 -14.57
C VAL A 156 1.22 -4.94 -13.68
N PRO A 157 1.30 -3.62 -13.41
CA PRO A 157 2.32 -3.08 -12.51
C PRO A 157 2.05 -3.52 -11.07
N LEU A 158 3.13 -3.74 -10.33
CA LEU A 158 3.09 -3.98 -8.88
C LEU A 158 2.88 -2.67 -8.14
N PHE A 159 2.36 -2.76 -6.92
CA PHE A 159 2.25 -1.65 -5.99
C PHE A 159 3.41 -1.74 -4.99
N GLU A 160 4.52 -1.09 -5.29
CA GLU A 160 5.71 -1.07 -4.44
C GLU A 160 5.63 0.02 -3.35
N ALA A 161 4.42 0.25 -2.82
CA ALA A 161 4.16 1.17 -1.73
C ALA A 161 3.93 0.40 -0.43
N THR A 162 4.93 -0.38 -0.08
CA THR A 162 5.11 -0.79 1.30
C THR A 162 6.53 -0.48 1.61
N ALA A 163 6.70 0.35 2.64
CA ALA A 163 7.93 0.65 3.35
C ALA A 163 8.96 -0.40 3.02
N ALA A 164 10.13 0.06 2.55
CA ALA A 164 11.37 -0.67 2.52
C ALA A 164 11.19 -1.89 3.41
N GLU A 165 11.13 -3.08 2.80
CA GLU A 165 11.49 -4.26 3.54
C GLU A 165 12.76 -3.83 4.26
N LEU A 166 12.63 -3.50 5.54
CA LEU A 166 13.70 -3.67 6.47
C LEU A 166 13.97 -5.13 6.27
N HIS A 167 14.92 -5.38 5.37
CA HIS A 167 15.78 -6.52 5.39
C HIS A 167 16.09 -6.66 6.88
N VAL A 168 15.30 -7.47 7.57
CA VAL A 168 15.84 -8.36 8.56
C VAL A 168 16.69 -9.29 7.71
N SER A 169 17.85 -8.77 7.29
CA SER A 169 19.03 -9.58 7.15
C SER A 169 19.11 -10.28 8.49
N ALA A 170 18.65 -11.53 8.54
CA ALA A 170 19.05 -12.43 9.60
C ALA A 170 20.58 -12.23 9.72
N PRO A 171 21.12 -11.98 10.92
CA PRO A 171 22.56 -11.85 11.06
C PRO A 171 23.17 -13.10 10.43
N THR A 172 23.91 -12.89 9.34
CA THR A 172 24.74 -13.91 8.73
C THR A 172 25.62 -14.43 9.85
N ALA A 173 25.32 -15.63 10.35
CA ALA A 173 26.20 -16.32 11.26
C ALA A 173 27.54 -16.45 10.52
N ALA A 174 28.54 -15.70 11.00
CA ALA A 174 29.90 -15.80 10.52
C ALA A 174 30.34 -17.26 10.61
N PRO A 175 31.08 -17.79 9.62
CA PRO A 175 31.68 -19.11 9.79
C PRO A 175 32.63 -19.04 10.99
N ALA A 176 32.35 -19.87 12.00
CA ALA A 176 33.28 -20.12 13.08
C ALA A 176 34.54 -20.77 12.49
N ASN A 177 35.57 -19.96 12.28
CA ASN A 177 36.92 -20.44 12.06
C ASN A 177 37.59 -20.62 13.41
N SER A 178 37.77 -21.87 13.81
CA SER A 178 38.87 -22.35 14.67
C SER A 178 38.90 -23.86 14.61
#